data_AF-B5ID25-F1
#
_entry.id   AF-B5ID25-F1
#
_cell.length_a   1.000
_cell.length_b   1.000
_cell.length_c   1.000
_cell.angle_alpha   90.00
_cell.angle_beta   90.00
_cell.angle_gamma   90.00
#
_symmetry.space_group_name_H-M   'P 1'
#
loop_
_entity.id
_entity.type
_entity.pdbx_description
1 polymer ?
#
loop_
_entity_poly.entity_id
_entity_poly.type
_entity_poly.pdbx_seq_one_letter_code
_entity_poly.pdbx_strand_id
1 'polypeptide(L)'
;MKPYLILDVITLVLVALGIAAFYNDLAHGNFSVIITLYFVIIAVAYFIIINMINNWVKKLFGEVAEKLQCEFLDSGRYSLAHYIRCENMEIKINLRGSYTPASLYLKFYGNFKEADIKGSDKNSRKFISNILDLQRKYRIKVNDAYSSKDVAEMIITKFPYNADILEKIILDANKIIAKV
;
A
#
# COMPACT_ATOMS: atom_id res chain seq x y z
N MET A 1 -5.28 -9.93 7.77
CA MET A 1 -6.22 -9.01 7.06
C MET A 1 -5.64 -7.60 7.09
N LYS A 2 -5.88 -6.78 6.07
CA LYS A 2 -5.29 -5.42 5.95
C LYS A 2 -5.95 -4.50 7.01
N PRO A 3 -5.20 -3.79 7.87
CA PRO A 3 -5.72 -3.11 9.07
C PRO A 3 -6.84 -2.09 8.76
N TYR A 4 -6.73 -1.35 7.65
CA TYR A 4 -7.75 -0.40 7.21
C TYR A 4 -9.11 -1.04 6.89
N LEU A 5 -9.13 -2.22 6.24
CA LEU A 5 -10.38 -2.90 5.93
C LEU A 5 -11.09 -3.37 7.20
N ILE A 6 -10.31 -3.82 8.19
CA ILE A 6 -10.86 -4.22 9.48
C ILE A 6 -11.48 -2.99 10.16
N LEU A 7 -10.77 -1.85 10.14
CA LEU A 7 -11.29 -0.60 10.69
C LEU A 7 -12.61 -0.19 10.03
N ASP A 8 -12.65 -0.12 8.69
CA ASP A 8 -13.86 0.29 7.96
C ASP A 8 -15.05 -0.64 8.25
N VAL A 9 -14.82 -1.96 8.30
CA VAL A 9 -15.87 -2.94 8.62
C VAL A 9 -16.35 -2.78 10.05
N ILE A 10 -15.45 -2.62 11.02
CA ILE A 10 -15.82 -2.40 12.43
C ILE A 10 -16.62 -1.10 12.55
N THR A 11 -16.16 -0.02 11.94
CA THR A 11 -16.85 1.28 11.96
C THR A 11 -18.24 1.16 11.35
N LEU A 12 -18.39 0.46 10.21
CA LEU A 12 -19.70 0.22 9.60
C LEU A 12 -20.63 -0.55 10.52
N VAL A 13 -20.14 -1.63 11.16
CA VAL A 13 -20.92 -2.42 12.12
C VAL A 13 -21.35 -1.57 13.31
N LEU A 14 -20.45 -0.77 13.89
CA LEU A 14 -20.77 0.11 15.01
C LEU A 14 -21.81 1.17 14.62
N VAL A 15 -21.67 1.80 13.44
CA VAL A 15 -22.66 2.75 12.94
C VAL A 15 -24.03 2.09 12.75
N ALA A 16 -24.07 0.88 12.17
CA ALA A 16 -25.32 0.13 11.98
C ALA A 16 -25.99 -0.21 13.32
N LEU A 17 -25.20 -0.64 14.33
CA LEU A 17 -25.69 -0.89 15.68
C LEU A 17 -26.23 0.38 16.34
N GLY A 18 -25.56 1.52 16.17
CA GLY A 18 -26.04 2.81 16.64
C GLY A 18 -27.38 3.21 16.01
N ILE A 19 -27.49 3.11 14.68
CA ILE A 19 -28.73 3.40 13.96
C ILE A 19 -29.85 2.49 14.44
N ALA A 20 -29.60 1.20 14.63
CA ALA A 20 -30.60 0.26 15.12
C ALA A 20 -31.02 0.58 16.57
N ALA A 21 -30.06 0.85 17.46
CA ALA A 21 -30.32 1.15 18.88
C ALA A 21 -31.13 2.44 19.06
N PHE A 22 -30.94 3.42 18.19
CA PHE A 22 -31.60 4.73 18.26
C PHE A 22 -32.65 4.93 17.15
N TYR A 23 -33.10 3.86 16.48
CA TYR A 23 -33.94 3.96 15.29
C TYR A 23 -35.21 4.77 15.52
N ASN A 24 -35.93 4.51 16.62
CA ASN A 24 -37.17 5.21 16.93
C ASN A 24 -36.92 6.71 17.15
N ASP A 25 -35.88 7.09 17.88
CA ASP A 25 -35.53 8.49 18.09
C ASP A 25 -35.11 9.17 16.79
N LEU A 26 -34.27 8.52 15.99
CA LEU A 26 -33.81 9.02 14.69
C LEU A 26 -34.96 9.19 13.68
N ALA A 27 -35.89 8.23 13.61
CA ALA A 27 -37.02 8.26 12.69
C ALA A 27 -38.02 9.39 13.01
N HIS A 28 -38.10 9.81 14.27
CA HIS A 28 -38.93 10.93 14.71
C HIS A 28 -38.16 12.26 14.78
N GLY A 29 -36.90 12.30 14.32
CA GLY A 29 -36.07 13.51 14.30
C GLY A 29 -35.55 13.96 15.67
N ASN A 30 -35.60 13.09 16.68
CA ASN A 30 -35.15 13.39 18.03
C ASN A 30 -33.66 13.07 18.19
N PHE A 31 -32.81 14.10 18.06
CA PHE A 31 -31.37 13.97 18.25
C PHE A 31 -30.99 14.25 19.71
N SER A 32 -31.11 13.23 20.56
CA SER A 32 -30.67 13.34 21.95
C SER A 32 -29.15 13.52 22.04
N VAL A 33 -28.69 14.09 23.16
CA VAL A 33 -27.26 14.26 23.47
C VAL A 33 -26.52 12.91 23.43
N ILE A 34 -27.18 11.84 23.86
CA ILE A 34 -26.60 10.48 23.89
C ILE A 34 -26.34 9.96 22.47
N ILE A 35 -27.29 10.16 21.55
CA ILE A 35 -27.15 9.79 20.13
C ILE A 35 -25.98 10.54 19.50
N THR A 36 -25.90 11.84 19.76
CA THR A 36 -24.83 12.69 19.23
C THR A 36 -23.47 12.25 19.76
N LEU A 37 -23.34 12.04 21.06
CA LEU A 37 -22.10 11.56 21.70
C LEU A 37 -21.65 10.21 21.13
N TYR A 38 -22.59 9.29 20.88
CA TYR A 38 -22.28 7.99 20.32
C TYR A 38 -21.57 8.10 18.96
N PHE A 39 -22.15 8.85 18.01
CA PHE A 39 -21.55 9.01 16.69
C PHE A 39 -20.26 9.84 16.72
N VAL A 40 -20.16 10.84 17.60
CA VAL A 40 -18.92 11.60 17.80
C VAL A 40 -17.79 10.71 18.29
N ILE A 41 -18.04 9.81 19.25
CA ILE A 41 -17.03 8.87 19.75
C ILE A 41 -16.55 7.94 18.62
N ILE A 42 -17.47 7.41 17.80
CA ILE A 42 -17.11 6.58 16.65
C ILE A 42 -16.22 7.36 15.67
N ALA A 43 -16.60 8.59 15.33
CA ALA A 43 -15.85 9.42 14.40
C ALA A 43 -14.45 9.75 14.94
N VAL A 44 -14.34 10.18 16.20
CA VAL A 44 -13.06 10.47 16.86
C VAL A 44 -12.18 9.23 16.90
N ALA A 45 -12.72 8.08 17.30
CA ALA A 45 -11.99 6.81 17.31
C ALA A 45 -11.48 6.43 15.92
N TYR A 46 -12.30 6.60 14.88
CA TYR A 46 -11.91 6.34 13.48
C TYR A 46 -10.70 7.18 13.06
N PHE A 47 -10.73 8.50 13.30
CA PHE A 47 -9.61 9.39 12.95
C PHE A 47 -8.34 9.11 13.76
N ILE A 48 -8.47 8.76 15.04
CA ILE A 48 -7.32 8.35 15.87
C ILE A 48 -6.65 7.11 15.27
N ILE A 49 -7.44 6.08 14.93
CA ILE A 49 -6.88 4.83 14.38
C ILE A 49 -6.25 5.09 13.01
N ILE A 50 -6.89 5.87 12.13
CA ILE A 50 -6.27 6.26 10.85
C ILE A 50 -4.92 6.95 11.07
N ASN A 51 -4.86 7.90 12.01
CA ASN A 51 -3.63 8.61 12.30
C ASN A 51 -2.54 7.66 12.82
N MET A 52 -2.89 6.71 13.69
CA MET A 52 -1.96 5.69 14.18
C MET A 52 -1.42 4.83 13.03
N ILE A 53 -2.28 4.37 12.12
CA ILE A 53 -1.83 3.56 10.98
C ILE A 53 -0.96 4.41 10.05
N ASN A 54 -1.33 5.67 9.77
CA ASN A 54 -0.52 6.60 8.98
C ASN A 54 0.89 6.79 9.60
N ASN A 55 0.98 7.00 10.90
CA ASN A 55 2.28 7.16 11.59
C ASN A 55 3.13 5.89 11.54
N TRP A 56 2.51 4.73 11.76
CA TRP A 56 3.20 3.44 11.64
C TRP A 56 3.76 3.22 10.24
N VAL A 57 3.03 3.63 9.21
CA VAL A 57 3.43 3.54 7.81
C VAL A 57 4.57 4.48 7.49
N LYS A 58 4.46 5.74 7.92
CA LYS A 58 5.56 6.71 7.78
C LYS A 58 6.83 6.19 8.42
N LYS A 59 6.73 5.59 9.61
CA LYS A 59 7.88 4.96 10.26
C LYS A 59 8.44 3.80 9.44
N LEU A 60 7.60 2.87 9.00
CA LEU A 60 8.00 1.72 8.19
C LEU A 60 8.74 2.14 6.92
N PHE A 61 8.21 3.12 6.18
CA PHE A 61 8.80 3.55 4.91
C PHE A 61 9.93 4.56 5.08
N GLY A 62 9.96 5.31 6.18
CA GLY A 62 11.15 6.06 6.60
C GLY A 62 12.32 5.12 6.87
N GLU A 63 12.10 4.01 7.59
CA GLU A 63 13.12 2.98 7.81
C GLU A 63 13.59 2.33 6.50
N VAL A 64 12.67 2.05 5.57
CA VAL A 64 13.04 1.53 4.23
C VAL A 64 13.86 2.55 3.44
N ALA A 65 13.47 3.83 3.46
CA ALA A 65 14.20 4.89 2.77
C ALA A 65 15.61 5.07 3.34
N GLU A 66 15.76 5.06 4.66
CA GLU A 66 17.06 5.14 5.35
C GLU A 66 17.98 3.98 4.97
N LYS A 67 17.45 2.74 4.99
CA LYS A 67 18.21 1.55 4.58
C LYS A 67 18.66 1.60 3.12
N LEU A 68 17.83 2.15 2.24
CA LEU A 68 18.15 2.33 0.82
C LEU A 68 18.98 3.58 0.52
N GLN A 69 19.28 4.41 1.54
CA GLN A 69 19.92 5.72 1.38
C GLN A 69 19.17 6.66 0.41
N CYS A 70 17.85 6.65 0.52
CA CYS A 70 16.94 7.43 -0.33
C CYS A 70 16.16 8.48 0.45
N GLU A 71 15.59 9.44 -0.26
CA GLU A 71 14.75 10.48 0.32
C GLU A 71 13.32 9.95 0.53
N PHE A 72 12.80 10.04 1.76
CA PHE A 72 11.39 9.82 2.05
C PHE A 72 10.61 11.12 1.91
N LEU A 73 9.64 11.15 0.98
CA LEU A 73 8.77 12.29 0.74
C LEU A 73 7.43 12.08 1.44
N ASP A 74 7.21 12.81 2.52
CA ASP A 74 5.97 12.78 3.30
C ASP A 74 4.85 13.54 2.56
N SER A 75 3.82 12.83 2.13
CA SER A 75 2.67 13.41 1.41
C SER A 75 1.65 14.12 2.33
N GLY A 76 1.93 14.23 3.63
CA GLY A 76 1.13 15.03 4.57
C GLY A 76 0.38 14.24 5.64
N ARG A 77 -0.47 14.94 6.40
CA ARG A 77 -1.27 14.34 7.48
C ARG A 77 -2.44 13.59 6.87
N TYR A 78 -2.66 12.34 7.32
CA TYR A 78 -3.70 11.41 6.83
C TYR A 78 -3.52 10.91 5.38
N SER A 79 -2.41 11.22 4.71
CA SER A 79 -2.13 10.64 3.40
C SER A 79 -1.92 9.13 3.51
N LEU A 80 -2.60 8.38 2.65
CA LEU A 80 -2.39 6.95 2.48
C LEU A 80 -1.36 6.65 1.38
N ALA A 81 -0.90 7.69 0.66
CA ALA A 81 0.12 7.59 -0.36
C ALA A 81 1.44 8.21 0.14
N HIS A 82 2.55 7.51 -0.02
CA HIS A 82 3.89 7.97 0.36
C HIS A 82 4.89 7.64 -0.74
N TYR A 83 5.98 8.41 -0.82
CA TYR A 83 6.97 8.24 -1.87
C TYR A 83 8.37 8.10 -1.27
N ILE A 84 9.19 7.25 -1.86
CA ILE A 84 10.63 7.21 -1.65
C ILE A 84 11.27 7.51 -3.00
N ARG A 85 12.19 8.47 -3.02
CA ARG A 85 12.95 8.86 -4.21
C ARG A 85 14.43 8.59 -3.99
N CYS A 86 14.99 7.83 -4.91
CA CYS A 86 16.41 7.54 -5.03
C CYS A 86 16.93 8.12 -6.36
N GLU A 87 18.24 8.11 -6.57
CA GLU A 87 18.86 8.60 -7.81
C GLU A 87 18.33 7.88 -9.07
N ASN A 88 18.13 6.57 -8.99
CA ASN A 88 17.72 5.72 -10.12
C ASN A 88 16.41 4.94 -9.87
N MET A 89 15.64 5.34 -8.85
CA MET A 89 14.44 4.60 -8.46
C MET A 89 13.42 5.51 -7.77
N GLU A 90 12.15 5.29 -8.07
CA GLU A 90 11.01 5.84 -7.36
C GLU A 90 10.13 4.70 -6.82
N ILE A 91 9.77 4.81 -5.55
CA ILE A 91 8.88 3.86 -4.89
C ILE A 91 7.66 4.64 -4.44
N LYS A 92 6.50 4.33 -5.03
CA LYS A 92 5.22 4.87 -4.59
C LYS A 92 4.50 3.80 -3.79
N ILE A 93 4.13 4.16 -2.58
CA ILE A 93 3.33 3.34 -1.69
C ILE A 93 1.94 3.91 -1.70
N ASN A 94 0.95 3.08 -2.01
CA ASN A 94 -0.45 3.39 -1.76
C ASN A 94 -0.98 2.39 -0.77
N LEU A 95 -1.31 2.85 0.42
CA LEU A 95 -2.19 2.13 1.31
C LEU A 95 -3.60 2.41 0.83
N ARG A 96 -4.36 1.33 0.69
CA ARG A 96 -5.69 1.28 0.09
C ARG A 96 -6.51 2.57 0.31
N GLY A 97 -6.87 3.26 -0.77
CA GLY A 97 -8.06 4.12 -0.82
C GLY A 97 -9.32 3.27 -1.02
N SER A 98 -10.51 3.86 -0.88
CA SER A 98 -11.82 3.17 -0.81
C SER A 98 -12.06 2.10 -1.90
N TYR A 99 -11.41 2.20 -3.06
CA TYR A 99 -11.60 1.31 -4.22
C TYR A 99 -10.33 0.61 -4.75
N THR A 100 -9.13 0.90 -4.25
CA THR A 100 -7.86 0.38 -4.82
C THR A 100 -7.08 -0.45 -3.81
N PRO A 101 -6.64 -1.68 -4.13
CA PRO A 101 -5.87 -2.49 -3.19
C PRO A 101 -4.55 -1.79 -2.81
N ALA A 102 -4.11 -1.95 -1.56
CA ALA A 102 -2.80 -1.46 -1.16
C ALA A 102 -1.72 -1.99 -2.12
N SER A 103 -0.87 -1.11 -2.62
CA SER A 103 0.15 -1.40 -3.61
C SER A 103 1.48 -0.72 -3.30
N LEU A 104 2.54 -1.42 -3.67
CA LEU A 104 3.89 -0.91 -3.74
C LEU A 104 4.25 -0.86 -5.23
N TYR A 105 4.37 0.35 -5.76
CA TYR A 105 4.78 0.61 -7.12
C TYR A 105 6.27 0.95 -7.12
N LEU A 106 7.04 0.16 -7.85
CA LEU A 106 8.47 0.33 -8.02
C LEU A 106 8.71 0.80 -9.44
N LYS A 107 9.44 1.90 -9.60
CA LYS A 107 9.86 2.43 -10.88
C LYS A 107 11.37 2.62 -10.86
N PHE A 108 12.05 2.06 -11.85
CA PHE A 108 13.50 2.09 -11.96
C PHE A 108 13.88 2.82 -13.24
N TYR A 109 14.96 3.59 -13.17
CA TYR A 109 15.53 4.34 -14.29
C TYR A 109 16.90 3.76 -14.64
N GLY A 110 17.15 3.56 -15.93
CA GLY A 110 18.40 2.97 -16.40
C GLY A 110 18.26 2.36 -17.79
N ASN A 111 19.32 1.71 -18.27
CA ASN A 111 19.31 1.03 -19.56
C ASN A 111 18.92 -0.44 -19.37
N PHE A 112 17.71 -0.81 -19.78
CA PHE A 112 17.19 -2.17 -19.64
C PHE A 112 16.87 -2.81 -20.99
N LYS A 113 16.76 -4.14 -20.98
CA LYS A 113 16.17 -4.86 -22.10
C LYS A 113 14.67 -4.92 -21.96
N GLU A 114 14.01 -4.93 -23.10
CA GLU A 114 12.56 -5.04 -23.15
C GLU A 114 12.10 -6.43 -22.65
N ALA A 115 11.15 -6.41 -21.72
CA ALA A 115 10.47 -7.59 -21.22
C ALA A 115 9.14 -7.20 -20.58
N ASP A 116 8.12 -8.02 -20.75
CA ASP A 116 6.80 -7.81 -20.17
C ASP A 116 6.34 -9.09 -19.47
N ILE A 117 5.68 -8.98 -18.31
CA ILE A 117 5.09 -10.12 -17.61
C ILE A 117 4.02 -10.86 -18.45
N LYS A 118 3.48 -10.22 -19.49
CA LYS A 118 2.54 -10.78 -20.49
C LYS A 118 3.23 -11.18 -21.80
N GLY A 119 4.52 -10.88 -21.94
CA GLY A 119 5.29 -11.15 -23.14
C GLY A 119 5.61 -12.64 -23.30
N SER A 120 5.76 -13.08 -24.55
CA SER A 120 6.02 -14.48 -24.90
C SER A 120 7.42 -14.72 -25.46
N ASP A 121 8.20 -13.66 -25.68
CA ASP A 121 9.58 -13.72 -26.16
C ASP A 121 10.55 -14.28 -25.11
N LYS A 122 11.78 -14.58 -25.54
CA LYS A 122 12.79 -15.23 -24.70
C LYS A 122 13.15 -14.40 -23.45
N ASN A 123 13.22 -13.08 -23.57
CA ASN A 123 13.56 -12.20 -22.46
C ASN A 123 12.38 -12.12 -21.48
N SER A 124 11.16 -11.96 -21.98
CA SER A 124 9.93 -11.97 -21.18
C SER A 124 9.74 -13.27 -20.40
N ARG A 125 10.00 -14.44 -20.99
CA ARG A 125 9.92 -15.73 -20.27
C ARG A 125 10.88 -15.82 -19.09
N LYS A 126 12.13 -15.38 -19.29
CA LYS A 126 13.15 -15.33 -18.22
C LYS A 126 12.73 -14.34 -17.12
N PHE A 127 12.22 -13.17 -17.53
CA PHE A 127 11.70 -12.15 -16.63
C PHE A 127 10.53 -12.67 -15.78
N ILE A 128 9.54 -13.31 -16.39
CA ILE A 128 8.41 -13.95 -15.71
C ILE A 128 8.90 -14.99 -14.70
N SER A 129 9.83 -15.88 -15.07
CA SER A 129 10.37 -16.89 -14.15
C SER A 129 10.98 -16.26 -12.91
N ASN A 130 11.81 -15.22 -13.10
CA ASN A 130 12.45 -14.51 -11.99
C ASN A 130 11.42 -13.81 -11.08
N ILE A 131 10.37 -13.21 -11.66
CA ILE A 131 9.27 -12.63 -10.89
C ILE A 131 8.52 -13.70 -10.10
N LEU A 132 8.25 -14.86 -10.70
CA LEU A 132 7.60 -15.99 -10.00
C LEU A 132 8.45 -16.50 -8.84
N ASP A 133 9.78 -16.50 -8.97
CA ASP A 133 10.69 -16.83 -7.87
C ASP A 133 10.64 -15.78 -6.76
N LEU A 134 10.65 -14.48 -7.11
CA LEU A 134 10.49 -13.37 -6.17
C LEU A 134 9.17 -13.48 -5.37
N GLN A 135 8.06 -13.74 -6.08
CA GLN A 135 6.74 -13.93 -5.47
C GLN A 135 6.73 -15.08 -4.47
N ARG A 136 7.33 -16.22 -4.82
CA ARG A 136 7.42 -17.39 -3.93
C ARG A 136 8.31 -17.11 -2.72
N LYS A 137 9.50 -16.55 -2.94
CA LYS A 137 10.51 -16.27 -1.91
C LYS A 137 9.96 -15.35 -0.80
N TYR A 138 9.26 -14.29 -1.19
CA TYR A 138 8.76 -13.28 -0.25
C TYR A 138 7.26 -13.37 0.05
N ARG A 139 6.56 -14.37 -0.51
CA ARG A 139 5.11 -14.56 -0.40
C ARG A 139 4.30 -13.32 -0.82
N ILE A 140 4.80 -12.62 -1.85
CA ILE A 140 4.20 -11.40 -2.41
C ILE A 140 3.36 -11.71 -3.66
N LYS A 141 2.55 -10.73 -4.09
CA LYS A 141 1.81 -10.78 -5.36
C LYS A 141 2.19 -9.58 -6.23
N VAL A 142 2.82 -9.85 -7.36
CA VAL A 142 3.09 -8.91 -8.45
C VAL A 142 1.90 -8.97 -9.40
N ASN A 143 1.26 -7.83 -9.61
CA ASN A 143 0.08 -7.72 -10.48
C ASN A 143 0.44 -7.29 -11.90
N ASP A 144 1.48 -6.47 -12.02
CA ASP A 144 2.01 -6.04 -13.31
C ASP A 144 3.51 -5.79 -13.18
N ALA A 145 4.25 -6.02 -14.26
CA ALA A 145 5.66 -5.70 -14.34
C ALA A 145 6.10 -5.64 -15.80
N TYR A 146 6.86 -4.60 -16.15
CA TYR A 146 7.47 -4.48 -17.47
C TYR A 146 8.80 -3.74 -17.37
N SER A 147 9.63 -3.95 -18.37
CA SER A 147 10.92 -3.33 -18.57
C SER A 147 10.96 -2.81 -19.99
N SER A 148 11.27 -1.53 -20.15
CA SER A 148 11.50 -0.85 -21.42
C SER A 148 12.93 -0.32 -21.44
N LYS A 149 13.37 0.23 -22.58
CA LYS A 149 14.77 0.65 -22.76
C LYS A 149 15.29 1.56 -21.64
N ASP A 150 14.47 2.50 -21.16
CA ASP A 150 14.90 3.56 -20.24
C ASP A 150 14.24 3.48 -18.84
N VAL A 151 13.17 2.68 -18.73
CA VAL A 151 12.33 2.60 -17.53
C VAL A 151 11.85 1.17 -17.32
N ALA A 152 11.82 0.72 -16.07
CA ALA A 152 11.16 -0.51 -15.68
C ALA A 152 10.23 -0.29 -14.49
N GLU A 153 9.10 -0.98 -14.49
CA GLU A 153 8.04 -0.79 -13.51
C GLU A 153 7.54 -2.12 -12.96
N MET A 154 7.15 -2.14 -11.68
CA MET A 154 6.58 -3.30 -11.02
C MET A 154 5.52 -2.88 -9.99
N ILE A 155 4.34 -3.50 -10.05
CA ILE A 155 3.24 -3.27 -9.11
C ILE A 155 3.06 -4.50 -8.22
N ILE A 156 3.33 -4.35 -6.92
CA ILE A 156 3.14 -5.38 -5.90
C ILE A 156 1.88 -5.06 -5.08
N THR A 157 0.88 -5.95 -5.06
CA THR A 157 -0.44 -5.73 -4.40
C THR A 157 -0.62 -6.49 -3.08
N LYS A 158 0.36 -7.34 -2.75
CA LYS A 158 0.51 -8.02 -1.48
C LYS A 158 1.98 -8.01 -1.11
N PHE A 159 2.35 -7.28 -0.07
CA PHE A 159 3.71 -7.16 0.42
C PHE A 159 3.76 -7.26 1.95
N PRO A 160 4.88 -7.69 2.54
CA PRO A 160 5.08 -7.72 3.98
C PRO A 160 5.25 -6.31 4.52
N TYR A 161 4.73 -6.04 5.71
CA TYR A 161 4.88 -4.75 6.38
C TYR A 161 6.06 -4.79 7.36
N ASN A 162 7.26 -5.05 6.81
CA ASN A 162 8.50 -5.15 7.55
C ASN A 162 9.62 -4.51 6.71
N ALA A 163 10.35 -3.56 7.30
CA ALA A 163 11.33 -2.76 6.57
C ALA A 163 12.44 -3.61 5.95
N ASP A 164 13.01 -4.57 6.70
CA ASP A 164 14.10 -5.44 6.23
C ASP A 164 13.68 -6.30 5.03
N ILE A 165 12.45 -6.82 5.06
CA ILE A 165 11.96 -7.65 3.97
C ILE A 165 11.61 -6.78 2.76
N LEU A 166 11.03 -5.59 2.98
CA LEU A 166 10.71 -4.65 1.91
C LEU A 166 11.96 -4.18 1.16
N GLU A 167 13.01 -3.80 1.89
CA GLU A 167 14.31 -3.47 1.34
C GLU A 167 14.82 -4.61 0.43
N LYS A 168 14.82 -5.85 0.94
CA LYS A 168 15.25 -7.02 0.18
C LYS A 168 14.41 -7.27 -1.07
N ILE A 169 13.10 -7.07 -1.01
CA ILE A 169 12.20 -7.19 -2.17
C ILE A 169 12.58 -6.15 -3.23
N ILE A 170 12.80 -4.90 -2.83
CA ILE A 170 13.14 -3.79 -3.73
C ILE A 170 14.49 -4.06 -4.43
N LEU A 171 15.51 -4.47 -3.66
CA LEU A 171 16.83 -4.78 -4.18
C LEU A 171 16.82 -5.99 -5.12
N ASP A 172 16.08 -7.04 -4.77
CA ASP A 172 15.96 -8.22 -5.64
C ASP A 172 15.13 -7.91 -6.89
N ALA A 173 14.09 -7.07 -6.81
CA ALA A 173 13.35 -6.58 -7.98
C ALA A 173 14.26 -5.81 -8.94
N ASN A 174 15.10 -4.90 -8.43
CA ASN A 174 16.08 -4.18 -9.24
C ASN A 174 17.05 -5.15 -9.95
N LYS A 175 17.55 -6.17 -9.24
CA LYS A 175 18.42 -7.20 -9.85
C LYS A 175 17.72 -7.99 -10.94
N ILE A 176 16.43 -8.29 -10.79
CA ILE A 176 15.67 -9.02 -11.81
C ILE A 176 15.56 -8.18 -13.08
N ILE A 177 15.24 -6.90 -12.93
CA ILE A 177 15.12 -5.92 -14.01
C ILE A 177 16.47 -5.70 -14.71
N ALA A 178 17.56 -5.55 -13.95
CA ALA A 178 18.90 -5.37 -14.51
C ALA A 178 19.48 -6.62 -15.21
N LYS A 179 18.91 -7.81 -14.99
CA LYS A 179 19.40 -9.10 -15.55
C LYS A 179 18.68 -9.56 -16.83
N VAL A 180 17.70 -8.79 -17.31
CA VAL A 180 17.02 -9.06 -18.59
C VAL A 180 18.04 -8.89 -19.70
#